data_AF-A0A9Y2JGT0-F1
#
_entry.id   AF-A0A9Y2JGT0-F1
#
_cell.length_a   1.000
_cell.length_b   1.000
_cell.length_c   1.000
_cell.angle_alpha   90.00
_cell.angle_beta   90.00
_cell.angle_gamma   90.00
#
_symmetry.space_group_name_H-M   'P 1'
#
loop_
_entity.id
_entity.type
_entity.pdbx_description
1 polymer ?
#
loop_
_entity_poly.entity_id
_entity_poly.type
_entity_poly.pdbx_seq_one_letter_code
_entity_poly.pdbx_strand_id
1 'polypeptide(L)'
;MSDGTITYDYGVIEECVSMMLNKANEIENQSGELESDVKRIMVDWKGSTADAYNQLANDLRSDIEANKSNLDNLRKSLEEAAERMQHADASGAKGMH
;
A
#
# COMPACT_ATOMS: atom_id res chain seq x y z
N MET A 1 -2.60 -14.51 35.32
CA MET A 1 -3.39 -14.22 34.11
C MET A 1 -2.39 -14.11 32.98
N SER A 2 -2.55 -14.87 31.91
CA SER A 2 -1.66 -14.78 30.73
C SER A 2 -1.85 -13.38 30.16
N ASP A 3 -0.93 -12.49 30.51
CA ASP A 3 -0.97 -11.10 30.12
C ASP A 3 -0.96 -11.08 28.59
N GLY A 4 -2.11 -10.73 28.02
CA GLY A 4 -2.36 -10.70 26.58
C GLY A 4 -1.66 -9.50 25.94
N THR A 5 -0.45 -9.20 26.40
CA THR A 5 0.46 -8.24 25.79
C THR A 5 0.85 -8.85 24.46
N ILE A 6 0.00 -8.62 23.45
CA ILE A 6 0.44 -8.71 22.05
C ILE A 6 1.59 -7.72 21.99
N THR A 7 2.81 -8.24 22.09
CA THR A 7 4.03 -7.47 21.94
C THR A 7 4.08 -7.20 20.45
N TYR A 8 3.42 -6.12 20.02
CA TYR A 8 3.45 -5.72 18.63
C TYR A 8 4.90 -5.35 18.32
N ASP A 9 5.54 -6.13 17.46
CA ASP A 9 6.87 -5.80 16.96
C ASP A 9 6.69 -4.68 15.93
N TYR A 10 6.71 -3.45 16.43
CA TYR A 10 6.49 -2.24 15.64
C TYR A 10 7.47 -2.13 14.47
N GLY A 11 8.69 -2.68 14.60
CA GLY A 11 9.66 -2.75 13.52
C GLY A 11 9.19 -3.66 12.38
N VAL A 12 8.61 -4.81 12.70
CA VAL A 12 8.06 -5.75 11.68
C VAL A 12 6.86 -5.16 10.96
N ILE A 13 6.02 -4.38 11.65
CA ILE A 13 4.88 -3.70 11.03
C ILE A 13 5.35 -2.63 10.05
N GLU A 14 6.28 -1.75 10.46
CA GLU A 14 6.86 -0.75 9.57
C GLU A 14 7.54 -1.39 8.35
N GLU A 15 8.29 -2.47 8.58
CA GLU A 15 8.94 -3.22 7.51
C GLU A 15 7.92 -3.82 6.53
N CYS A 16 6.84 -4.44 7.03
CA CYS A 16 5.79 -4.98 6.18
C CYS A 16 5.09 -3.91 5.35
N VAL A 17 4.80 -2.74 5.93
CA VAL A 17 4.18 -1.64 5.18
C VAL A 17 5.14 -1.07 4.13
N SER A 18 6.43 -0.94 4.48
CA SER A 18 7.46 -0.49 3.54
C SER A 18 7.62 -1.47 2.38
N MET A 19 7.59 -2.78 2.65
CA MET A 19 7.58 -3.83 1.62
C MET A 19 6.34 -3.76 0.72
N MET A 20 5.16 -3.52 1.29
CA MET A 20 3.92 -3.36 0.52
C MET A 20 3.96 -2.14 -0.39
N LEU A 21 4.44 -0.99 0.10
CA LEU A 21 4.62 0.22 -0.70
C LEU A 21 5.63 0.01 -1.85
N ASN A 22 6.75 -0.66 -1.56
CA ASN A 22 7.73 -1.02 -2.58
C ASN A 22 7.13 -1.93 -3.65
N LYS A 23 6.36 -2.95 -3.26
CA LYS A 23 5.67 -3.83 -4.21
C LYS A 23 4.61 -3.10 -5.03
N ALA A 24 3.88 -2.16 -4.43
CA ALA A 24 2.91 -1.32 -5.14
C ALA A 24 3.59 -0.44 -6.22
N ASN A 25 4.74 0.17 -5.91
CA ASN A 25 5.54 0.91 -6.88
C ASN A 25 6.06 0.02 -8.02
N GLU A 26 6.49 -1.21 -7.72
CA GLU A 26 6.89 -2.18 -8.76
C GLU A 26 5.72 -2.52 -9.70
N ILE A 27 4.53 -2.76 -9.14
CA ILE A 27 3.32 -3.07 -9.93
C ILE A 27 2.93 -1.88 -10.81
N GLU A 28 3.02 -0.65 -10.30
CA GLU A 28 2.78 0.58 -11.06
C GLU A 28 3.75 0.69 -12.26
N ASN A 29 5.04 0.49 -12.03
CA ASN A 29 6.06 0.52 -13.08
C ASN A 29 5.83 -0.56 -14.14
N GLN A 30 5.58 -1.80 -13.71
CA GLN A 30 5.30 -2.93 -14.61
C GLN A 30 4.04 -2.68 -15.45
N SER A 31 3.00 -2.08 -14.86
CA SER A 31 1.76 -1.75 -15.57
C SER A 31 1.99 -0.67 -16.62
N GLY A 32 2.78 0.36 -16.31
CA GLY A 32 3.17 1.39 -17.26
C GLY A 32 4.04 0.87 -18.41
N GLU A 33 4.99 -0.03 -18.12
CA GLU A 33 5.77 -0.72 -19.15
C GLU A 33 4.89 -1.56 -20.07
N LEU A 34 3.95 -2.32 -19.50
CA LEU A 34 3.01 -3.14 -20.26
C LEU A 34 2.10 -2.29 -21.16
N GLU A 35 1.62 -1.15 -20.67
CA GLU A 35 0.82 -0.20 -21.46
C GLU A 35 1.62 0.32 -22.67
N SER A 36 2.88 0.68 -22.44
CA SER A 36 3.79 1.17 -23.50
C SER A 36 4.08 0.09 -24.54
N ASP A 37 4.34 -1.14 -24.09
CA ASP A 37 4.58 -2.28 -24.96
C ASP A 37 3.36 -2.63 -25.80
N VAL A 38 2.18 -2.63 -25.19
CA VAL A 38 0.94 -2.88 -25.91
C VAL A 38 0.69 -1.75 -26.91
N LYS A 39 0.80 -0.47 -26.54
CA LYS A 39 0.70 0.64 -27.51
C LYS A 39 1.67 0.50 -28.69
N ARG A 40 2.90 0.02 -28.44
CA ARG A 40 3.91 -0.24 -29.48
C ARG A 40 3.54 -1.41 -30.40
N ILE A 41 2.94 -2.48 -29.87
CA ILE A 41 2.50 -3.64 -30.64
C ILE A 41 1.19 -3.34 -31.39
N MET A 42 0.33 -2.48 -30.82
CA MET A 42 -1.03 -2.20 -31.27
C MET A 42 -1.12 -0.99 -32.22
N VAL A 43 -0.02 -0.54 -32.83
CA VAL A 43 0.02 0.69 -33.67
C VAL A 43 -1.07 0.71 -34.76
N ASP A 44 -1.52 -0.47 -35.21
CA ASP A 44 -2.58 -0.64 -36.22
C ASP A 44 -3.94 -1.12 -35.66
N TRP A 45 -4.08 -1.32 -34.35
CA TRP A 45 -5.35 -1.72 -33.73
C TRP A 45 -6.28 -0.52 -33.62
N LYS A 46 -7.38 -0.55 -34.38
CA LYS A 46 -8.43 0.46 -34.38
C LYS A 46 -9.78 -0.16 -34.03
N GLY A 47 -10.69 0.69 -33.52
CA GLY A 47 -12.05 0.29 -33.17
C GLY A 47 -12.18 -0.21 -31.74
N SER A 48 -13.32 -0.84 -31.44
CA SER A 48 -13.79 -1.10 -30.08
C SER A 48 -12.84 -1.92 -29.21
N THR A 49 -11.97 -2.75 -29.79
CA THR A 49 -10.99 -3.54 -29.03
C THR A 49 -9.85 -2.70 -28.47
N ALA A 50 -9.38 -1.70 -29.23
CA ALA A 50 -8.37 -0.76 -28.75
C ALA A 50 -8.94 0.15 -27.65
N ASP A 51 -10.18 0.59 -27.81
CA ASP A 51 -10.88 1.39 -26.80
C ASP A 51 -11.09 0.59 -25.50
N ALA A 52 -11.53 -0.66 -25.61
CA ALA A 52 -11.70 -1.55 -24.46
C ALA A 52 -10.37 -1.83 -23.73
N TYR A 53 -9.27 -2.02 -24.46
CA TYR A 53 -7.95 -2.20 -23.86
C TYR A 53 -7.50 -0.93 -23.12
N ASN A 54 -7.61 0.24 -23.76
CA ASN A 54 -7.25 1.51 -23.13
C ASN A 54 -8.08 1.76 -21.86
N GLN A 55 -9.36 1.41 -21.89
CA GLN A 55 -10.22 1.53 -20.72
C GLN A 55 -9.78 0.58 -19.60
N LEU A 56 -9.52 -0.69 -19.91
CA LEU A 56 -8.99 -1.64 -18.93
C LEU A 56 -7.65 -1.20 -18.34
N ALA A 57 -6.75 -0.66 -19.15
CA ALA A 57 -5.46 -0.14 -18.69
C ALA A 57 -5.61 1.07 -17.76
N ASN A 58 -6.54 1.98 -18.08
CA ASN A 58 -6.85 3.13 -17.23
C ASN A 58 -7.49 2.71 -15.90
N ASP A 59 -8.41 1.75 -15.94
CA ASP A 59 -9.06 1.21 -14.73
C ASP A 59 -8.02 0.54 -13.83
N LEU A 60 -7.14 -0.29 -14.40
CA LEU A 60 -6.04 -0.93 -13.66
C LEU A 60 -5.11 0.10 -13.02
N ARG A 61 -4.75 1.17 -13.74
CA ARG A 61 -3.93 2.26 -13.20
C ARG A 61 -4.62 2.95 -12.03
N SER A 62 -5.90 3.27 -12.17
CA SER A 62 -6.71 3.87 -11.10
C SER A 62 -6.77 2.98 -9.86
N ASP A 63 -6.94 1.67 -10.03
CA ASP A 63 -6.98 0.71 -8.92
C ASP A 63 -5.64 0.60 -8.19
N ILE A 64 -4.52 0.64 -8.93
CA ILE A 64 -3.17 0.64 -8.34
C ILE A 64 -2.94 1.92 -7.52
N GLU A 65 -3.29 3.09 -8.08
CA GLU A 65 -3.20 4.38 -7.39
C GLU A 65 -4.04 4.39 -6.10
N ALA A 66 -5.27 3.87 -6.16
CA ALA A 66 -6.15 3.75 -5.00
C ALA A 66 -5.58 2.81 -3.92
N ASN A 67 -5.04 1.66 -4.32
CA ASN A 67 -4.42 0.71 -3.40
C ASN A 67 -3.17 1.29 -2.71
N LYS A 68 -2.36 2.06 -3.44
CA LYS A 68 -1.21 2.77 -2.88
C LYS A 68 -1.63 3.80 -1.83
N SER A 69 -2.69 4.56 -2.11
CA SER A 69 -3.28 5.49 -1.14
C SER A 69 -3.79 4.79 0.12
N ASN A 70 -4.47 3.64 -0.05
CA ASN A 70 -4.94 2.83 1.09
C ASN A 70 -3.79 2.30 1.95
N LEU A 71 -2.68 1.86 1.34
CA LEU A 71 -1.49 1.42 2.04
C LEU A 71 -0.82 2.56 2.82
N ASP A 72 -0.74 3.77 2.25
CA ASP A 72 -0.21 4.94 2.94
C ASP A 72 -1.10 5.35 4.14
N ASN A 73 -2.42 5.28 3.98
CA ASN A 73 -3.38 5.54 5.07
C ASN A 73 -3.27 4.49 6.18
N LEU A 74 -3.07 3.21 5.82
CA LEU A 74 -2.85 2.14 6.78
C LEU A 74 -1.54 2.37 7.55
N ARG A 75 -0.47 2.79 6.85
CA ARG A 75 0.81 3.16 7.48
C ARG A 75 0.62 4.22 8.55
N LYS A 76 -0.01 5.34 8.19
CA LYS A 76 -0.27 6.47 9.10
C LYS A 76 -1.10 6.04 10.31
N SER A 77 -2.14 5.23 10.07
CA SER A 77 -3.00 4.74 11.15
C SER A 77 -2.23 3.84 12.13
N LEU A 78 -1.29 3.03 11.63
CA LEU A 78 -0.40 2.19 12.43
C LEU A 78 0.63 3.02 13.21
N GLU A 79 1.28 3.99 12.57
CA GLU A 79 2.20 4.94 13.21
C GLU A 79 1.50 5.67 14.37
N GLU A 80 0.32 6.24 14.14
CA GLU A 80 -0.45 6.92 15.18
C GLU A 80 -0.90 5.98 16.31
N ALA A 81 -1.30 4.75 15.99
CA ALA A 81 -1.68 3.76 16.99
C ALA A 81 -0.47 3.38 17.87
N ALA A 82 0.71 3.24 17.26
CA ALA A 82 1.96 2.97 17.95
C ALA A 82 2.34 4.12 18.90
N GLU A 83 2.28 5.37 18.44
CA GLU A 83 2.55 6.55 19.28
C GLU A 83 1.59 6.63 20.48
N ARG A 84 0.29 6.42 20.26
CA ARG A 84 -0.72 6.41 21.34
C ARG A 84 -0.44 5.32 22.37
N MET A 85 -0.03 4.13 21.94
CA MET A 85 0.29 3.02 22.85
C MET A 85 1.58 3.27 23.63
N GLN A 86 2.64 3.75 22.97
CA GLN A 86 3.89 4.11 23.64
C GLN A 86 3.66 5.16 24.73
N HIS A 87 2.80 6.15 24.46
CA HIS A 87 2.40 7.14 25.46
C HIS A 87 1.55 6.55 26.60
N ALA A 88 0.64 5.63 26.30
CA ALA A 88 -0.17 4.95 27.31
C ALA A 88 0.70 4.11 28.26
N ASP A 89 1.64 3.34 27.73
CA ASP A 89 2.57 2.53 28.52
C ASP A 89 3.49 3.40 29.39
N ALA A 90 4.06 4.47 28.83
CA ALA A 90 4.89 5.41 29.58
C ALA A 90 4.12 6.13 30.70
N SER A 91 2.83 6.38 30.49
CA SER A 91 1.96 7.03 31.48
C SER A 91 1.51 6.05 32.58
N GLY A 92 1.18 4.80 32.21
CA GLY A 92 0.84 3.74 33.15
C GLY A 92 2.01 3.35 34.05
N ALA A 93 3.23 3.28 33.50
CA ALA A 93 4.44 3.01 34.25
C ALA A 93 4.78 4.10 35.29
N LYS A 94 4.42 5.36 35.04
CA LYS A 94 4.59 6.47 36.00
C LYS A 94 3.58 6.45 37.16
N GLY A 95 2.42 5.80 36.99
CA GLY A 95 1.38 5.72 38.02
C GLY A 95 1.55 4.58 39.02
N MET A 96 2.50 3.67 38.78
CA MET A 96 2.78 2.50 39.65
C MET A 96 3.98 2.69 40.61
N HIS A 97 4.50 3.91 40.75
CA HIS A 97 5.55 4.26 41.72
C HIS A 97 5.04 5.14 42.86
#